data_AF-A0A357Z186-F1
#
_entry.id   AF-A0A357Z186-F1
#
_cell.length_a   1.000
_cell.length_b   1.000
_cell.length_c   1.000
_cell.angle_alpha   90.00
_cell.angle_beta   90.00
_cell.angle_gamma   90.00
#
_symmetry.space_group_name_H-M   'P 1'
#
loop_
_entity.id
_entity.type
_entity.pdbx_description
1 polymer ?
#
loop_
_entity_poly.entity_id
_entity_poly.type
_entity_poly.pdbx_seq_one_letter_code
_entity_poly.pdbx_strand_id
1 'polypeptide(L)'
;SPEEEYRRRVAEVRRLIAELPAKHPVSLLEGPYEPERFAALAEGHEGDPEGGARCTACYALRLRETAGRAKEGGFDFFTTTLSVSPYKDAQRLNRIGAALARETGVPYLFSDFKKRNGYLRSIQLSHQYGLYRQNYCGCVFSRRQAEPAR
;
A
#
# COMPACT_ATOMS: atom_id res chain seq x y z
N SER A 1 -1.89 18.30 -4.94
CA SER A 1 -2.28 17.48 -6.10
C SER A 1 -2.02 15.98 -5.80
N PRO A 2 -2.49 15.02 -6.62
CA PRO A 2 -2.13 13.60 -6.45
C PRO A 2 -0.61 13.34 -6.53
N GLU A 3 0.09 14.12 -7.35
CA GLU A 3 1.56 14.02 -7.48
C GLU A 3 2.28 14.52 -6.23
N GLU A 4 1.88 15.68 -5.69
CA GLU A 4 2.44 16.20 -4.44
C GLU A 4 2.28 15.20 -3.29
N GLU A 5 1.12 14.55 -3.19
CA GLU A 5 0.89 13.50 -2.19
C GLU A 5 1.81 12.29 -2.40
N TYR A 6 2.00 11.86 -3.65
CA TYR A 6 2.95 10.79 -3.97
C TYR A 6 4.37 11.16 -3.54
N ARG A 7 4.86 12.35 -3.93
CA ARG A 7 6.20 12.84 -3.58
C ARG A 7 6.38 12.98 -2.07
N ARG A 8 5.37 13.49 -1.36
CA ARG A 8 5.38 13.61 0.09
C ARG A 8 5.51 12.25 0.78
N ARG A 9 4.75 11.25 0.31
CA ARG A 9 4.81 9.90 0.87
C ARG A 9 6.14 9.20 0.59
N VAL A 10 6.73 9.40 -0.59
CA VAL A 10 8.07 8.90 -0.90
C VAL A 10 9.11 9.55 0.03
N ALA A 11 9.07 10.87 0.19
CA ALA A 11 9.98 11.60 1.08
C ALA A 11 9.86 11.10 2.53
N GLU A 12 8.63 10.82 2.98
CA GLU A 12 8.39 10.30 4.33
C GLU A 12 8.97 8.91 4.54
N VAL A 13 8.85 8.00 3.56
CA VAL A 13 9.46 6.67 3.64
C VAL A 13 10.99 6.79 3.65
N ARG A 14 11.57 7.68 2.83
CA ARG A 14 13.03 7.94 2.82
C ARG A 14 13.50 8.44 4.19
N ARG A 15 12.80 9.42 4.77
CA ARG A 15 13.08 9.96 6.10
C ARG A 15 13.02 8.87 7.17
N LEU A 16 11.94 8.08 7.19
CA LEU A 16 11.77 7.01 8.15
C LEU A 16 12.90 5.97 8.04
N ILE A 17 13.30 5.57 6.84
CA ILE A 17 14.40 4.62 6.64
C ILE A 17 15.72 5.17 7.20
N ALA A 18 16.01 6.46 7.03
CA ALA A 18 17.22 7.10 7.56
C ALA A 18 17.23 7.21 9.09
N GLU A 19 16.07 7.35 9.73
CA GLU A 19 15.95 7.53 11.18
C GLU A 19 15.70 6.22 11.95
N LEU A 20 15.18 5.20 11.27
CA LEU A 20 14.79 3.94 11.92
C LEU A 20 16.04 3.18 12.39
N PRO A 21 16.14 2.82 13.68
CA PRO A 21 17.22 1.97 14.18
C PRO A 21 16.98 0.50 13.78
N ALA A 22 16.98 0.23 12.48
CA ALA A 22 16.71 -1.08 11.92
C ALA A 22 17.89 -2.02 12.18
N LYS A 23 17.59 -3.24 12.66
CA LYS A 23 18.60 -4.29 12.86
C LYS A 23 19.32 -4.67 11.55
N HIS A 24 18.61 -4.57 10.43
CA HIS A 24 19.10 -4.89 9.10
C HIS A 24 18.90 -3.68 8.17
N PRO A 25 19.76 -3.49 7.15
CA PRO A 25 19.61 -2.42 6.18
C PRO A 25 18.23 -2.46 5.51
N VAL A 26 17.61 -1.29 5.36
CA VAL A 26 16.35 -1.13 4.63
C VAL A 26 16.61 -0.26 3.41
N SER A 27 16.28 -0.78 2.23
CA SER A 27 16.40 -0.06 0.96
C SER A 27 15.03 0.31 0.43
N LEU A 28 14.95 1.45 -0.27
CA LEU A 28 13.74 1.89 -0.96
C LEU A 28 13.93 1.75 -2.47
N LEU A 29 13.07 0.95 -3.10
CA LEU A 29 12.85 0.97 -4.54
C LEU A 29 11.58 1.79 -4.81
N GLU A 30 11.76 3.01 -5.31
CA GLU A 30 10.65 3.90 -5.69
C GLU A 30 9.99 3.38 -6.97
N GLY A 31 8.68 3.11 -6.92
CA GLY A 31 7.89 2.74 -8.09
C GLY A 31 7.56 3.96 -8.95
N PRO A 32 7.32 3.80 -10.26
CA PRO A 32 7.02 4.92 -11.15
C PRO A 32 5.71 5.63 -10.76
N TYR A 33 5.63 6.94 -11.01
CA TYR A 33 4.40 7.70 -10.85
C TYR A 33 3.58 7.61 -12.16
N GLU A 34 2.63 6.67 -12.20
CA GLU A 34 1.80 6.36 -13.37
C GLU A 34 0.30 6.63 -13.10
N PRO A 35 -0.15 7.89 -12.98
CA PRO A 35 -1.54 8.20 -12.70
C PRO A 35 -2.50 7.73 -13.81
N GLU A 36 -2.07 7.70 -15.06
CA GLU A 36 -2.85 7.25 -16.23
C GLU A 36 -3.17 5.76 -16.13
N ARG A 37 -2.20 4.95 -15.68
CA ARG A 37 -2.41 3.50 -15.47
C ARG A 37 -3.45 3.23 -14.39
N PHE A 38 -3.46 4.05 -13.33
CA PHE A 38 -4.50 3.98 -12.32
C PHE A 38 -5.85 4.50 -12.84
N ALA A 39 -5.86 5.54 -13.67
CA ALA A 39 -7.09 6.08 -14.26
C ALA A 39 -7.77 5.03 -15.16
N ALA A 40 -7.01 4.38 -16.05
CA ALA A 40 -7.52 3.30 -16.90
C ALA A 40 -8.07 2.12 -16.07
N LEU A 41 -7.42 1.78 -14.96
CA LEU A 41 -7.91 0.75 -14.03
C LEU A 41 -9.21 1.15 -13.32
N ALA A 42 -9.44 2.45 -13.12
CA ALA A 42 -10.60 2.97 -12.42
C ALA A 42 -11.80 3.27 -13.34
N GLU A 43 -11.61 3.17 -14.65
CA GLU A 43 -12.65 3.40 -15.65
C GLU A 43 -13.83 2.43 -15.43
N GLY A 44 -15.05 2.97 -15.34
CA GLY A 44 -16.26 2.21 -15.02
C GLY A 44 -16.41 1.83 -13.55
N HIS A 45 -15.44 2.19 -12.70
CA HIS A 45 -15.41 1.94 -11.26
C HIS A 45 -15.30 3.23 -10.43
N GLU A 46 -15.60 4.39 -11.02
CA GLU A 46 -15.49 5.71 -10.38
C GLU A 46 -16.49 5.86 -9.23
N GLY A 47 -17.69 5.28 -9.39
CA GLY A 47 -18.76 5.29 -8.40
C GLY A 47 -18.59 4.29 -7.25
N ASP A 48 -17.64 3.36 -7.35
CA ASP A 48 -17.47 2.33 -6.33
C ASP A 48 -17.13 2.95 -4.95
N PRO A 49 -17.68 2.44 -3.85
CA PRO A 49 -17.28 2.87 -2.51
C PRO A 49 -15.82 2.47 -2.22
N GLU A 50 -15.17 3.15 -1.28
CA GLU A 50 -13.91 2.67 -0.74
C GLU A 50 -14.07 1.24 -0.17
N GLY A 51 -13.13 0.35 -0.50
CA GLY A 51 -13.26 -1.08 -0.20
C GLY A 51 -14.05 -1.88 -1.24
N GLY A 52 -14.63 -1.23 -2.26
CA GLY A 52 -15.31 -1.86 -3.40
C GLY A 52 -14.38 -2.47 -4.46
N ALA A 53 -14.91 -2.69 -5.67
CA ALA A 53 -14.19 -3.38 -6.75
C ALA A 53 -12.97 -2.58 -7.26
N ARG A 54 -13.09 -1.24 -7.37
CA ARG A 54 -11.94 -0.36 -7.63
C ARG A 54 -10.76 -0.62 -6.69
N CYS A 55 -11.02 -0.79 -5.39
CA CYS A 55 -9.96 -1.05 -4.41
C CYS A 55 -9.33 -2.44 -4.63
N THR A 56 -10.12 -3.46 -4.99
CA THR A 56 -9.61 -4.78 -5.36
C THR A 56 -8.63 -4.69 -6.53
N ALA A 57 -9.02 -3.98 -7.59
CA ALA A 57 -8.19 -3.79 -8.77
C ALA A 57 -6.90 -3.01 -8.42
N CYS A 58 -7.01 -1.95 -7.62
CA CYS A 58 -5.86 -1.18 -7.13
C CYS A 58 -4.88 -2.03 -6.30
N TYR A 59 -5.38 -2.93 -5.43
CA TYR A 59 -4.54 -3.85 -4.68
C TYR A 59 -3.80 -4.83 -5.59
N ALA A 60 -4.50 -5.38 -6.59
CA ALA A 60 -3.92 -6.30 -7.57
C ALA A 60 -2.82 -5.61 -8.39
N LEU A 61 -3.05 -4.38 -8.85
CA LEU A 61 -2.04 -3.57 -9.54
C LEU A 61 -0.78 -3.41 -8.70
N ARG A 62 -0.92 -2.96 -7.45
CA ARG A 62 0.22 -2.72 -6.55
C ARG A 62 0.98 -4.00 -6.19
N LEU A 63 0.26 -5.06 -5.83
CA LEU A 63 0.87 -6.33 -5.46
C LEU A 63 1.54 -7.01 -6.66
N ARG A 64 1.00 -6.86 -7.87
CA ARG A 64 1.60 -7.39 -9.09
C ARG A 64 2.95 -6.72 -9.38
N GLU A 65 3.02 -5.40 -9.25
CA GLU A 65 4.30 -4.67 -9.32
C GLU A 65 5.28 -5.16 -8.26
N THR A 66 4.85 -5.27 -7.00
CA THR A 66 5.72 -5.77 -5.92
C THR A 66 6.21 -7.19 -6.18
N ALA A 67 5.36 -8.10 -6.65
CA ALA A 67 5.73 -9.48 -6.98
C ALA A 67 6.72 -9.54 -8.15
N GLY A 68 6.53 -8.69 -9.18
CA GLY A 68 7.46 -8.55 -10.30
C GLY A 68 8.84 -8.10 -9.83
N ARG A 69 8.91 -7.04 -9.01
CA ARG A 69 10.18 -6.57 -8.43
C ARG A 69 10.82 -7.60 -7.51
N ALA A 70 10.02 -8.34 -6.75
CA ALA A 70 10.50 -9.41 -5.90
C ALA A 70 11.18 -10.53 -6.72
N LYS A 71 10.60 -10.88 -7.87
CA LYS A 71 11.17 -11.85 -8.80
C LYS A 71 12.45 -11.33 -9.46
N GLU A 72 12.42 -10.11 -10.00
CA GLU A 72 13.58 -9.47 -10.64
C GLU A 72 14.79 -9.37 -9.69
N GLY A 73 14.54 -9.06 -8.42
CA GLY A 73 15.59 -8.91 -7.41
C GLY A 73 15.97 -10.20 -6.67
N GLY A 74 15.35 -11.34 -6.99
CA GLY A 74 15.63 -12.62 -6.32
C GLY A 74 15.29 -12.64 -4.83
N PHE A 75 14.23 -11.94 -4.42
CA PHE A 75 13.80 -11.87 -3.02
C PHE A 75 13.07 -13.15 -2.59
N ASP A 76 13.24 -13.56 -1.32
CA ASP A 76 12.62 -14.77 -0.77
C ASP A 76 11.10 -14.67 -0.65
N PHE A 77 10.58 -13.47 -0.36
CA PHE A 77 9.16 -13.21 -0.13
C PHE A 77 8.75 -11.81 -0.59
N PHE A 78 7.45 -11.66 -0.87
CA PHE A 78 6.82 -10.34 -0.99
C PHE A 78 5.57 -10.22 -0.12
N THR A 79 5.20 -9.00 0.26
CA THR A 79 3.99 -8.72 1.06
C THR A 79 3.55 -7.26 0.90
N THR A 80 2.53 -6.86 1.65
CA THR A 80 2.05 -5.48 1.69
C THR A 80 1.75 -4.99 3.09
N THR A 81 2.09 -3.74 3.36
CA THR A 81 1.72 -3.04 4.60
C THR A 81 0.25 -2.67 4.65
N LEU A 82 -0.50 -2.77 3.53
CA LEU A 82 -1.93 -2.44 3.48
C LEU A 82 -2.76 -3.22 4.50
N SER A 83 -2.33 -4.42 4.90
CA SER A 83 -3.04 -5.27 5.87
C SER A 83 -3.00 -4.73 7.31
N VAL A 84 -2.21 -3.68 7.60
CA VAL A 84 -2.20 -3.00 8.92
C VAL A 84 -3.40 -2.08 9.13
N SER A 85 -4.01 -1.59 8.04
CA SER A 85 -5.12 -0.63 8.14
C SER A 85 -6.43 -1.34 8.51
N PRO A 86 -7.23 -0.78 9.44
CA PRO A 86 -8.52 -1.36 9.81
C PRO A 86 -9.54 -1.27 8.67
N TYR A 87 -9.33 -0.36 7.72
CA TYR A 87 -10.21 -0.13 6.56
C TYR A 87 -9.87 -1.02 5.36
N LYS A 88 -8.91 -1.94 5.50
CA LYS A 88 -8.45 -2.79 4.39
C LYS A 88 -8.77 -4.25 4.66
N ASP A 89 -9.33 -4.88 3.64
CA ASP A 89 -9.67 -6.30 3.63
C ASP A 89 -8.40 -7.15 3.45
N ALA A 90 -7.84 -7.59 4.57
CA ALA A 90 -6.63 -8.43 4.59
C ALA A 90 -6.86 -9.79 3.91
N GLN A 91 -8.07 -10.35 3.97
CA GLN A 91 -8.36 -11.61 3.29
C GLN A 91 -8.29 -11.44 1.77
N ARG A 92 -8.82 -10.34 1.26
CA ARG A 92 -8.71 -9.99 -0.16
C ARG A 92 -7.27 -9.78 -0.59
N LEU A 93 -6.47 -9.04 0.19
CA LEU A 93 -5.03 -8.86 -0.07
C LEU A 93 -4.30 -10.21 -0.11
N ASN A 94 -4.59 -11.09 0.85
CA ASN A 94 -3.99 -12.41 0.93
C ASN A 94 -4.37 -13.32 -0.25
N ARG A 95 -5.61 -13.27 -0.74
CA ARG A 95 -6.03 -14.01 -1.94
C ARG A 95 -5.29 -13.51 -3.19
N ILE A 96 -5.17 -12.19 -3.36
CA ILE A 96 -4.43 -11.58 -4.47
C ILE A 96 -2.95 -11.98 -4.40
N GLY A 97 -2.32 -11.86 -3.24
CA GLY A 97 -0.93 -12.26 -3.01
C GLY A 97 -0.69 -13.74 -3.30
N ALA A 98 -1.60 -14.62 -2.86
CA ALA A 98 -1.53 -16.06 -3.15
C ALA A 98 -1.59 -16.38 -4.65
N ALA A 99 -2.44 -15.67 -5.41
CA ALA A 99 -2.51 -15.85 -6.85
C ALA A 99 -1.21 -15.41 -7.54
N LEU A 100 -0.69 -14.23 -7.17
CA LEU A 100 0.56 -13.69 -7.71
C LEU A 100 1.78 -14.51 -7.33
N ALA A 101 1.80 -15.15 -6.16
CA ALA A 101 2.87 -16.06 -5.76
C ALA A 101 2.96 -17.26 -6.71
N ARG A 102 1.81 -17.82 -7.11
CA ARG A 102 1.76 -18.91 -8.11
C ARG A 102 2.20 -18.45 -9.50
N GLU A 103 1.83 -17.24 -9.90
CA GLU A 103 2.19 -16.67 -11.22
C GLU A 103 3.68 -16.32 -11.31
N THR A 104 4.25 -15.76 -10.24
CA THR A 104 5.63 -15.25 -10.27
C THR A 104 6.67 -16.26 -9.81
N GLY A 105 6.27 -17.22 -8.98
CA GLY A 105 7.17 -18.18 -8.32
C GLY A 105 7.78 -17.65 -7.02
N VAL A 106 7.48 -16.40 -6.62
CA VAL A 106 7.97 -15.82 -5.35
C VAL A 106 6.91 -16.07 -4.26
N PRO A 107 7.26 -16.67 -3.12
CA PRO A 107 6.32 -16.84 -2.01
C PRO A 107 5.72 -15.52 -1.50
N TYR A 108 4.41 -15.51 -1.23
CA TYR A 108 3.73 -14.39 -0.59
C TYR A 108 3.70 -14.59 0.93
N LEU A 109 4.16 -13.59 1.69
CA LEU A 109 4.04 -13.58 3.14
C LEU A 109 2.62 -13.14 3.53
N PHE A 110 1.79 -14.13 3.85
CA PHE A 110 0.44 -13.93 4.37
C PHE A 110 0.47 -13.13 5.66
N SER A 111 -0.29 -12.04 5.69
CA SER A 111 -0.31 -11.14 6.85
C SER A 111 -1.69 -10.57 7.10
N ASP A 112 -1.97 -10.34 8.38
CA ASP A 112 -3.06 -9.51 8.85
C ASP A 112 -2.51 -8.62 9.96
N PHE A 113 -1.68 -7.64 9.57
CA PHE A 113 -0.87 -6.86 10.50
C PHE A 113 -1.69 -6.02 11.49
N LYS A 114 -3.02 -5.88 11.30
CA LYS A 114 -3.89 -5.25 12.30
C LYS A 114 -4.20 -6.13 13.52
N LYS A 115 -4.07 -7.46 13.42
CA LYS A 115 -4.35 -8.38 14.54
C LYS A 115 -3.33 -8.25 15.66
N ARG A 116 -3.65 -8.79 16.85
CA ARG A 116 -2.78 -8.79 18.04
C ARG A 116 -2.26 -7.39 18.40
N ASN A 117 -3.17 -6.41 18.40
CA ASN A 117 -2.86 -4.99 18.64
C ASN A 117 -1.90 -4.35 17.62
N GLY A 118 -1.66 -4.97 16.46
CA GLY A 118 -0.75 -4.43 15.46
C GLY A 118 -1.22 -3.08 14.88
N TYR A 119 -2.54 -2.86 14.75
CA TYR A 119 -3.05 -1.53 14.40
C TYR A 119 -2.73 -0.49 15.48
N LEU A 120 -3.03 -0.78 16.75
CA LEU A 120 -2.70 0.11 17.87
C LEU A 120 -1.20 0.41 17.92
N ARG A 121 -0.37 -0.61 17.72
CA ARG A 121 1.08 -0.45 17.65
C ARG A 121 1.50 0.47 16.51
N SER A 122 0.86 0.36 15.34
CA SER A 122 1.13 1.26 14.21
C SER A 122 0.82 2.73 14.53
N ILE A 123 -0.21 3.00 15.33
CA ILE A 123 -0.55 4.36 15.80
C ILE A 123 0.55 4.87 16.73
N GLN A 124 0.95 4.09 17.73
CA GLN A 124 2.02 4.44 18.66
C GLN A 124 3.33 4.74 17.92
N LEU A 125 3.71 3.88 16.98
CA LEU A 125 4.90 4.08 16.15
C LEU A 125 4.79 5.32 15.27
N SER A 126 3.58 5.63 14.77
CA SER A 126 3.36 6.86 14.01
C SER A 126 3.62 8.11 14.86
N HIS A 127 3.17 8.13 16.11
CA HIS A 127 3.46 9.24 17.01
C HIS A 127 4.94 9.29 17.38
N GLN A 128 5.53 8.13 17.69
CA GLN A 128 6.94 8.02 18.09
C GLN A 128 7.89 8.56 17.00
N TYR A 129 7.63 8.26 15.74
CA TYR A 129 8.48 8.68 14.62
C TYR A 129 7.95 9.93 13.89
N GLY A 130 6.92 10.58 14.41
CA GLY A 130 6.32 11.76 13.79
C GLY A 130 5.83 11.52 12.37
N LEU A 131 5.25 10.34 12.10
CA LEU A 131 4.89 9.94 10.74
C LEU A 131 3.81 10.84 10.15
N TYR A 132 4.00 11.25 8.89
CA TYR A 132 2.91 11.85 8.11
C TYR A 132 1.73 10.88 8.00
N ARG A 133 0.54 11.36 8.40
CA ARG A 133 -0.71 10.59 8.36
C ARG A 133 -1.76 11.33 7.54
N GLN A 134 -2.12 10.73 6.42
CA GLN A 134 -3.26 11.15 5.62
C GLN A 134 -4.57 10.52 6.15
N ASN A 135 -5.70 11.17 5.87
CA ASN A 135 -7.05 10.74 6.27
C ASN A 135 -7.85 10.05 5.15
N TYR A 136 -7.18 9.62 4.06
CA TYR A 136 -7.79 8.93 2.93
C TYR A 136 -6.85 7.85 2.37
N CYS A 137 -7.34 6.95 1.52
CA CYS A 137 -6.56 5.83 0.99
C CYS A 137 -5.34 6.25 0.13
N GLY A 138 -5.36 7.46 -0.43
CA GLY A 138 -4.32 7.99 -1.32
C GLY A 138 -4.70 8.02 -2.80
N CYS A 139 -5.93 7.67 -3.18
CA CYS A 139 -6.42 7.87 -4.55
C CYS A 139 -7.40 9.05 -4.64
N VAL A 140 -7.55 9.63 -5.83
CA VAL A 140 -8.43 10.78 -6.07
C VAL A 140 -9.88 10.54 -5.64
N PHE A 141 -10.38 9.32 -5.80
CA PHE A 141 -11.73 8.93 -5.40
C PHE A 141 -11.88 8.93 -3.87
N SER A 142 -10.95 8.30 -3.16
CA SER A 142 -10.96 8.31 -1.68
C SER A 142 -10.77 9.72 -1.11
N ARG A 143 -10.01 10.59 -1.79
CA ARG A 143 -9.84 11.99 -1.37
C ARG A 143 -11.16 12.75 -1.47
N ARG A 144 -11.87 12.62 -2.59
CA ARG A 144 -13.20 13.23 -2.79
C ARG A 144 -14.23 12.78 -1.75
N GLN A 145 -14.14 11.52 -1.30
CA GLN A 145 -15.02 10.97 -0.26
C GLN A 145 -14.64 11.44 1.16
N ALA A 146 -13.37 11.77 1.39
CA ALA A 146 -12.87 12.24 2.68
C ALA A 146 -12.97 13.77 2.87
N GLU A 147 -13.04 14.53 1.77
CA GLU A 147 -13.33 15.96 1.80
C GLU A 147 -14.81 16.17 2.21
N PRO A 148 -15.11 17.05 3.18
CA PRO A 148 -16.50 17.37 3.50
C PRO A 148 -17.19 17.94 2.26
N ALA A 149 -18.44 17.51 2.01
CA ALA A 149 -19.27 18.10 0.97
C ALA A 149 -19.33 19.62 1.20
N ARG A 150 -18.92 20.39 0.20
CA ARG A 150 -19.02 21.85 0.20
C ARG A 150 -20.47 22.28 0.09
#